data_AF-A0AAV6TDL7-F1
#
_entry.id   AF-A0AAV6TDL7-F1
#
_cell.length_a   1.000
_cell.length_b   1.000
_cell.length_c   1.000
_cell.angle_alpha   90.00
_cell.angle_beta   90.00
_cell.angle_gamma   90.00
#
_symmetry.space_group_name_H-M   'P 1'
#
loop_
_entity.id
_entity.type
_entity.pdbx_description
1 polymer ?
#
loop_
_entity_poly.entity_id
_entity_poly.type
_entity_poly.pdbx_seq_one_letter_code
_entity_poly.pdbx_strand_id
1 'polypeptide(L)'
;MDMVMNTFSTPLHCDYFPICSGCDFQGQELVPPVFSSLQEFFAELVPYLEIPLIYQEPQGWRFRAKLAVRGDANFPLIGLFQRGTHNVVSIPNCPLHHRAILKSYQQ
;
A
#
# COMPACT_ATOMS: atom_id res chain seq x y z
N MET A 1 -18.31 -6.71 -23.75
CA MET A 1 -18.20 -6.43 -22.30
C MET A 1 -16.79 -5.90 -22.14
N ASP A 2 -16.63 -4.60 -22.34
CA ASP A 2 -15.33 -4.00 -22.57
C ASP A 2 -14.54 -4.00 -21.26
N MET A 3 -13.43 -4.77 -21.24
CA MET A 3 -12.41 -4.69 -20.20
C MET A 3 -11.69 -3.35 -20.36
N VAL A 4 -12.24 -2.31 -19.75
CA VAL A 4 -11.56 -1.02 -19.64
C VAL A 4 -10.35 -1.23 -18.73
N MET A 5 -9.18 -1.49 -19.32
CA MET A 5 -7.91 -1.29 -18.65
C MET A 5 -7.76 0.21 -18.41
N ASN A 6 -8.07 0.66 -17.19
CA ASN A 6 -7.87 2.04 -16.81
C ASN A 6 -6.37 2.27 -16.60
N THR A 7 -5.68 2.71 -17.65
CA THR A 7 -4.21 2.84 -17.71
C THR A 7 -3.67 4.12 -17.07
N PHE A 8 -4.46 4.84 -16.29
CA PHE A 8 -4.01 6.04 -15.58
C PHE A 8 -3.91 5.76 -14.08
N SER A 9 -2.79 5.16 -13.68
CA SER A 9 -2.40 5.13 -12.28
C SER A 9 -1.62 6.39 -11.94
N THR A 10 -2.16 7.24 -11.08
CA THR A 10 -1.34 8.27 -10.44
C THR A 10 -0.18 7.57 -9.73
N PRO A 11 1.09 7.97 -9.98
CA PRO A 11 2.25 7.40 -9.30
C PRO A 11 2.01 7.37 -7.80
N LEU A 12 2.06 6.19 -7.19
CA LEU A 12 1.94 6.07 -5.75
C LEU A 12 3.25 6.58 -5.13
N HIS A 13 3.24 7.80 -4.61
CA HIS A 13 4.36 8.38 -3.89
C HIS A 13 4.07 8.42 -2.39
N CYS A 14 4.98 7.88 -1.58
CA CYS A 14 4.89 7.85 -0.13
C CYS A 14 6.19 8.39 0.47
N ASP A 15 6.11 9.52 1.17
CA ASP A 15 7.27 10.14 1.83
C ASP A 15 7.91 9.25 2.92
N TYR A 16 7.18 8.22 3.37
CA TYR A 16 7.60 7.34 4.47
C TYR A 16 8.27 6.04 4.00
N PHE A 17 8.19 5.71 2.71
CA PHE A 17 8.87 4.54 2.16
C PHE A 17 10.36 4.86 1.95
N PRO A 18 11.31 3.93 2.21
CA PRO A 18 11.14 2.54 2.67
C PRO A 18 11.22 2.35 4.19
N ILE A 19 11.19 3.44 4.97
CA ILE A 19 11.40 3.42 6.42
C ILE A 19 10.19 2.81 7.13
N CYS A 20 8.99 3.27 6.79
CA CYS A 20 7.73 2.71 7.30
C CYS A 20 7.54 1.26 6.82
N SER A 21 7.12 0.38 7.72
CA SER A 21 6.86 -1.04 7.43
C SER A 21 5.57 -1.31 6.65
N GLY A 22 4.85 -0.27 6.21
CA GLY A 22 3.51 -0.41 5.62
C GLY A 22 3.48 -0.96 4.19
N CYS A 23 4.57 -0.81 3.43
CA CYS A 23 4.66 -1.13 2.00
C CYS A 23 5.99 -1.80 1.66
N ASP A 24 5.99 -2.64 0.62
CA ASP A 24 7.19 -3.29 0.09
C ASP A 24 7.71 -2.65 -1.20
N PHE A 25 6.83 -2.00 -1.96
CA PHE A 25 7.14 -1.38 -3.25
C PHE A 25 6.54 0.03 -3.33
N GLN A 26 7.22 0.90 -4.09
CA GLN A 26 6.76 2.24 -4.46
C GLN A 26 7.11 2.49 -5.93
N GLY A 27 6.20 3.05 -6.71
CA GLY A 27 6.46 3.33 -8.12
C GLY A 27 5.20 3.61 -8.94
N GLN A 28 5.41 3.73 -10.25
CA GLN A 28 4.35 3.99 -11.24
C GLN A 28 3.67 2.70 -11.73
N GLU A 29 4.31 1.55 -11.52
CA GLU A 29 3.83 0.29 -12.05
C GLU A 29 2.87 -0.38 -11.05
N LEU A 30 1.62 -0.55 -11.49
CA LEU A 30 0.59 -1.26 -10.72
C LEU A 30 0.64 -2.77 -10.89
N VAL A 31 1.59 -3.28 -11.67
CA VAL A 31 1.86 -4.70 -11.76
C VAL A 31 2.75 -5.08 -10.57
N PRO A 32 2.22 -5.79 -9.55
CA PRO A 32 3.06 -6.18 -8.43
C PRO A 32 4.08 -7.23 -8.92
N PRO A 33 5.32 -7.25 -8.39
CA PRO A 33 6.35 -8.20 -8.87
C PRO A 33 5.92 -9.67 -8.82
N VAL A 34 5.02 -10.02 -7.90
CA VAL A 34 4.45 -11.37 -7.78
C VAL A 34 3.58 -11.77 -8.98
N PHE A 35 3.04 -10.81 -9.73
CA PHE A 35 2.14 -11.10 -10.84
C PHE A 35 2.85 -11.82 -12.00
N SER A 36 4.05 -11.37 -12.37
CA SER A 36 4.85 -12.04 -13.41
C SER A 36 5.21 -13.47 -12.99
N SER A 37 5.65 -13.67 -11.74
CA SER A 37 5.96 -15.02 -11.21
C SER A 37 4.73 -15.93 -11.18
N LEU A 38 3.55 -15.37 -10.92
CA LEU A 38 2.28 -16.11 -10.96
C LEU A 38 1.96 -16.53 -12.40
N GLN A 39 2.11 -15.63 -13.38
CA GLN A 39 1.86 -15.95 -14.79
C GLN A 39 2.79 -17.06 -15.29
N GLU A 40 4.07 -17.00 -14.96
CA GLU A 40 5.06 -18.04 -15.30
C GLU A 40 4.68 -19.40 -14.72
N PHE A 41 4.35 -19.43 -13.42
CA PHE A 41 3.93 -20.66 -12.73
C PHE A 41 2.70 -21.32 -13.40
N PHE A 42 1.68 -20.54 -13.76
CA PHE A 42 0.48 -21.09 -14.38
C PHE A 42 0.64 -21.40 -15.86
N ALA A 43 1.55 -20.74 -16.58
CA ALA A 43 1.86 -21.09 -17.97
C ALA A 43 2.38 -22.53 -18.10
N GLU A 44 3.12 -23.03 -17.10
CA GLU A 44 3.59 -24.41 -17.06
C GLU A 44 2.47 -25.43 -16.79
N LEU A 45 1.49 -25.06 -15.97
CA LEU A 45 0.41 -25.97 -15.53
C LEU A 45 -0.81 -25.96 -16.46
N VAL A 46 -1.19 -24.78 -16.95
CA VAL A 46 -2.40 -24.54 -17.74
C VAL A 46 -2.11 -23.48 -18.81
N PRO A 47 -1.50 -23.86 -19.96
CA PRO A 47 -0.99 -22.90 -20.96
C PRO A 47 -2.05 -21.98 -21.59
N TYR A 48 -3.32 -22.34 -21.49
CA TYR A 48 -4.46 -21.59 -22.02
C TYR A 48 -5.17 -20.72 -20.98
N LEU A 49 -4.68 -20.69 -19.73
CA LEU A 49 -5.27 -19.87 -18.68
C LEU A 49 -4.80 -18.42 -18.82
N GLU A 50 -5.71 -17.54 -19.24
CA GLU A 50 -5.51 -16.10 -19.16
C GLU A 50 -5.80 -15.61 -17.74
N ILE A 51 -4.81 -14.97 -17.10
CA ILE A 51 -4.95 -14.44 -15.75
C ILE A 51 -5.01 -12.91 -15.83
N PRO A 52 -6.19 -12.30 -15.64
CA PRO A 52 -6.32 -10.86 -15.67
C PRO A 52 -5.75 -10.25 -14.38
N LEU A 53 -5.03 -9.13 -14.51
CA LEU A 53 -4.70 -8.27 -13.39
C LEU A 53 -5.88 -7.36 -13.09
N ILE A 54 -6.53 -7.56 -11.94
CA ILE A 54 -7.70 -6.78 -11.51
C ILE A 54 -7.33 -5.95 -10.29
N TYR A 55 -7.35 -4.62 -10.43
CA TYR A 55 -7.17 -3.68 -9.31
C TYR A 55 -8.04 -2.43 -9.49
N GLN A 56 -8.18 -1.67 -8.41
CA GLN A 56 -8.84 -0.35 -8.39
C GLN A 56 -7.81 0.74 -8.05
N GLU A 57 -8.29 1.94 -7.70
CA GLU A 57 -7.46 3.07 -7.28
C GLU A 57 -6.36 2.63 -6.28
N PRO A 58 -5.07 2.80 -6.63
CA PRO A 58 -3.95 2.40 -5.77
C PRO A 58 -3.75 3.29 -4.54
N GLN A 59 -4.53 4.38 -4.42
CA GLN A 59 -4.54 5.28 -3.28
C GLN A 59 -5.80 5.11 -2.42
N GLY A 60 -5.70 5.38 -1.13
CA GLY A 60 -6.83 5.41 -0.21
C GLY A 60 -7.56 4.07 -0.01
N TRP A 61 -7.04 2.96 -0.51
CA TRP A 61 -7.71 1.65 -0.48
C TRP A 61 -7.69 0.97 0.90
N ARG A 62 -6.83 1.40 1.83
CA ARG A 62 -6.86 0.90 3.21
C ARG A 62 -7.94 1.63 3.99
N PHE A 63 -9.02 0.93 4.29
CA PHE A 63 -10.13 1.41 5.13
C PHE A 63 -9.99 1.02 6.61
N ARG A 64 -8.98 0.21 6.96
CA ARG A 64 -8.65 -0.17 8.33
C ARG A 64 -7.15 -0.04 8.55
N ALA A 65 -6.75 0.53 9.69
CA ALA A 65 -5.36 0.60 10.12
C ALA A 65 -5.24 0.25 11.61
N LYS A 66 -4.15 -0.45 11.98
CA LYS A 66 -3.75 -0.66 13.37
C LYS A 66 -2.52 0.18 13.64
N LEU A 67 -2.73 1.34 14.25
CA LEU A 67 -1.66 2.30 14.52
C LEU A 67 -1.04 2.01 15.89
N ALA A 68 0.28 2.06 15.96
CA ALA A 68 1.00 2.06 17.22
C ALA A 68 0.95 3.47 17.84
N VAL A 69 0.77 3.52 19.16
CA VAL A 69 0.86 4.75 19.96
C VAL A 69 2.03 4.57 20.93
N ARG A 70 2.95 5.53 20.95
CA ARG A 70 4.14 5.57 21.82
C ARG A 70 4.40 7.00 22.29
N GLY A 71 5.39 7.18 23.15
CA GLY A 71 5.82 8.51 23.62
C GLY A 71 5.04 9.01 24.83
N ASP A 72 5.11 10.32 25.06
CA ASP A 72 4.49 11.01 26.18
C ASP A 72 3.00 11.23 25.96
N ALA A 73 2.21 11.28 27.03
CA ALA A 73 0.77 11.48 26.94
C ALA A 73 0.37 12.86 26.37
N ASN A 74 1.22 13.88 26.54
CA ASN A 74 1.00 15.21 25.97
C ASN A 74 1.44 15.30 24.50
N PHE A 75 2.33 14.40 24.06
CA PHE A 75 2.89 14.36 22.72
C PHE A 75 2.96 12.92 22.18
N PRO A 76 1.81 12.24 22.01
CA PRO A 76 1.82 10.85 21.62
C PRO A 76 2.24 10.71 20.15
N LEU A 77 3.20 9.83 19.90
CA LEU A 77 3.64 9.45 18.58
C LEU A 77 2.74 8.33 18.05
N ILE A 78 1.98 8.64 16.99
CA ILE A 78 1.01 7.74 16.37
C ILE A 78 1.49 7.37 14.98
N GLY A 79 1.52 6.07 14.64
CA GLY A 79 2.00 5.66 13.32
C GLY A 79 2.15 4.15 13.14
N LEU A 80 3.00 3.76 12.20
CA LEU A 80 3.44 2.37 12.02
C LEU A 80 4.87 2.19 12.49
N PHE A 81 5.31 0.95 12.67
CA PHE A 81 6.70 0.71 13.02
C PHE A 81 7.64 0.98 11.83
N GLN A 82 8.82 1.49 12.13
CA GLN A 82 9.95 1.46 11.20
C GLN A 82 10.33 0.00 10.91
N ARG A 83 10.61 -0.31 9.66
CA ARG A 83 11.01 -1.64 9.19
C ARG A 83 12.16 -2.20 10.03
N GLY A 84 11.97 -3.43 10.52
CA GLY A 84 12.96 -4.14 11.33
C GLY A 84 13.07 -3.68 12.79
N THR A 85 12.18 -2.81 13.29
CA THR A 85 12.24 -2.27 14.66
C THR A 85 10.86 -2.14 15.30
N HIS A 86 10.82 -1.73 16.58
CA HIS A 86 9.60 -1.30 17.28
C HIS A 86 9.52 0.24 17.46
N ASN A 87 10.35 1.00 16.74
CA ASN A 87 10.28 2.46 16.73
C ASN A 87 9.10 2.91 15.86
N VAL A 88 8.32 3.89 16.32
CA VAL A 88 7.16 4.38 15.57
C VAL A 88 7.58 5.49 14.59
N VAL A 89 7.04 5.43 13.38
CA VAL A 89 7.14 6.46 12.34
C VAL A 89 5.76 7.09 12.19
N SER A 90 5.65 8.40 12.42
CA SER A 90 4.42 9.14 12.17
C SER A 90 4.16 9.20 10.67
N ILE A 91 2.94 8.83 10.25
CA ILE A 91 2.55 8.75 8.83
C ILE A 91 1.23 9.47 8.53
N PRO A 92 1.08 10.75 8.91
CA PRO A 92 -0.20 11.47 8.86
C PRO A 92 -0.79 11.61 7.46
N ASN A 93 0.03 11.47 6.41
CA ASN A 93 -0.37 11.61 5.01
C ASN A 93 -0.13 10.31 4.21
N CYS A 94 -0.22 9.13 4.85
CA CYS A 94 -0.01 7.87 4.15
C CYS A 94 -0.97 7.74 2.96
N PRO A 95 -0.48 7.62 1.71
CA PRO A 95 -1.32 7.68 0.51
C PRO A 95 -2.27 6.48 0.39
N LEU A 96 -2.01 5.39 1.12
CA LEU A 96 -2.87 4.21 1.12
C LEU A 96 -4.05 4.33 2.06
N HIS A 97 -4.00 5.22 3.06
CA HIS A 97 -5.06 5.38 4.04
C HIS A 97 -6.24 6.14 3.44
N HIS A 98 -7.44 5.58 3.60
CA HIS A 98 -8.66 6.32 3.31
C HIS A 98 -8.72 7.59 4.17
N ARG A 99 -9.32 8.68 3.62
CA ARG A 99 -9.45 9.99 4.29
C ARG A 99 -9.95 9.94 5.73
N ALA A 100 -10.81 8.96 6.07
CA ALA A 100 -11.32 8.80 7.43
C ALA A 100 -10.23 8.42 8.45
N ILE A 101 -9.23 7.62 8.02
CA ILE A 101 -8.06 7.29 8.84
C ILE A 101 -7.12 8.50 8.91
N LEU A 102 -6.91 9.24 7.83
CA LEU A 102 -6.04 10.43 7.85
C LEU A 102 -6.50 11.45 8.90
N LYS A 103 -7.82 11.61 9.06
CA LYS A 103 -8.40 12.47 10.11
C LYS A 103 -8.06 12.04 11.53
N SER A 104 -7.73 10.78 11.79
CA SER A 104 -7.35 10.33 13.15
C SER A 104 -5.95 10.81 13.58
N TYR A 105 -5.16 11.37 12.67
CA TYR A 105 -3.86 11.99 12.98
C TYR A 105 -3.98 13.47 13.38
N GLN A 106 -5.13 14.09 13.12
CA GLN A 106 -5.39 15.49 13.47
C GLN A 106 -5.78 15.52 14.95
N GLN A 107 -4.83 15.93 15.80
CA GLN A 107 -5.04 16.19 17.23
C GLN A 107 -5.51 17.63 17.44
#